data_AF-A0A8D8JV48-F1
#
_entry.id   AF-A0A8D8JV48-F1
#
_cell.length_a   1.000
_cell.length_b   1.000
_cell.length_c   1.000
_cell.angle_alpha   90.00
_cell.angle_beta   90.00
_cell.angle_gamma   90.00
#
_symmetry.space_group_name_H-M   'P 1'
#
loop_
_entity.id
_entity.type
_entity.pdbx_description
1 polymer ?
#
loop_
_entity_poly.entity_id
_entity_poly.type
_entity_poly.pdbx_seq_one_letter_code
_entity_poly.pdbx_strand_id
1 'polypeptide(L)'
;SQSTNSFRDLIDVFSRYWENRSTVIENIPSKQAIPEMEQIKTNLFTVVLIALQKNVSAERLVDFFRTYNDFLIDLDNVSFDWLIKPIAMFKMDGMINMKIVELVETKWSKTDIATYRVINPKKFTKLINVLAEDGDDSSTVGPKHYIVEIITKLLGNITSQLQHSRWTSGTELTDHEQIESATVLISAIRSSLLYLQEQAEYVSYDLFLDESLKPFSNVSENSESSSDFTKRIGLIKESFYFFRRQNEMSMDEALKMFRELNVGVQSAQEPIVQAYKHYTEHFEKYMLQTIPEITAAILSSKKNILFKNWTQEYKQETLPQLLAGIAAVWSIMASKDVSGTGKYLKPHCIQVLCVLRLLGVDNVENGVAKHLAQVLTGQGKSLVLGLIATVLALTGHNIQVVCYNKYLVERDAQDFQALFDAFGVPKVINYSTYDGMANLVLSPEVDGKPVKLRLLVEDLLVSGTNVKGLKKPASQIQDNSVMLMDEVDVFFSRDYYGNG
;
A
#
# COMPACT_ATOMS: atom_id res chain seq x y z
N SER A 1 -19.68 14.95 30.42
CA SER A 1 -18.20 14.83 30.42
C SER A 1 -17.67 14.64 29.00
N GLN A 2 -18.18 13.70 28.19
CA GLN A 2 -17.75 13.51 26.79
C GLN A 2 -18.00 14.72 25.88
N SER A 3 -19.18 15.33 25.90
CA SER A 3 -19.48 16.51 25.05
C SER A 3 -18.61 17.73 25.35
N THR A 4 -18.25 17.93 26.62
CA THR A 4 -17.37 19.02 27.07
C THR A 4 -15.93 18.80 26.61
N ASN A 5 -15.46 17.55 26.60
CA ASN A 5 -14.14 17.19 26.09
C ASN A 5 -14.05 17.40 24.57
N SER A 6 -15.05 16.93 23.80
CA SER A 6 -15.06 17.12 22.34
C SER A 6 -15.11 18.60 21.94
N PHE A 7 -15.80 19.44 22.69
CA PHE A 7 -15.85 20.88 22.44
C PHE A 7 -14.49 21.56 22.71
N ARG A 8 -13.81 21.18 23.79
CA ARG A 8 -12.46 21.66 24.09
C ARG A 8 -11.47 21.25 23.00
N ASP A 9 -11.49 19.98 22.60
CA ASP A 9 -10.63 19.47 21.53
C ASP A 9 -10.87 20.22 20.22
N LEU A 10 -12.13 20.54 19.89
CA LEU A 10 -12.48 21.31 18.71
C LEU A 10 -11.92 22.74 18.76
N ILE A 11 -12.00 23.41 19.91
CA ILE A 11 -11.38 24.74 20.11
C ILE A 11 -9.86 24.65 19.93
N ASP A 12 -9.23 23.64 20.50
CA ASP A 12 -7.77 23.48 20.46
C ASP A 12 -7.28 23.28 19.01
N VAL A 13 -7.92 22.38 18.25
CA VAL A 13 -7.55 22.14 16.83
C VAL A 13 -7.87 23.33 15.93
N PHE A 14 -8.95 24.06 16.20
CA PHE A 14 -9.31 25.25 15.43
C PHE A 14 -8.38 26.43 15.73
N SER A 15 -7.94 26.57 16.99
CA SER A 15 -6.94 27.57 17.39
C SER A 15 -5.61 27.30 16.67
N ARG A 16 -5.18 26.03 16.59
CA ARG A 16 -4.00 25.63 15.81
C ARG A 16 -4.18 25.89 14.31
N TYR A 17 -5.38 25.66 13.77
CA TYR A 17 -5.69 26.05 12.39
C TYR A 17 -5.58 27.55 12.17
N TRP A 18 -6.06 28.37 13.11
CA TRP A 18 -5.96 29.82 13.01
C TRP A 18 -4.51 30.30 13.01
N GLU A 19 -3.66 29.72 13.84
CA GLU A 19 -2.22 29.97 13.85
C GLU A 19 -1.57 29.57 12.52
N ASN A 20 -1.83 28.34 12.03
CA ASN A 20 -1.35 27.85 10.75
C ASN A 20 -1.87 28.68 9.56
N ARG A 21 -3.09 29.20 9.65
CA ARG A 21 -3.61 30.13 8.63
C ARG A 21 -2.72 31.36 8.54
N SER A 22 -2.43 32.01 9.67
CA SER A 22 -1.63 33.24 9.70
C SER A 22 -0.16 33.00 9.34
N THR A 23 0.40 31.85 9.69
CA THR A 23 1.83 31.56 9.52
C THR A 23 2.16 30.81 8.23
N VAL A 24 1.25 29.97 7.73
CA VAL A 24 1.45 29.18 6.51
C VAL A 24 0.62 29.73 5.36
N ILE A 25 -0.72 29.69 5.46
CA ILE A 25 -1.62 29.97 4.33
C ILE A 25 -1.44 31.39 3.78
N GLU A 26 -1.39 32.38 4.67
CA GLU A 26 -1.18 33.79 4.28
C GLU A 26 0.19 34.03 3.64
N ASN A 27 1.18 33.20 3.96
CA ASN A 27 2.54 33.30 3.43
C ASN A 27 2.77 32.52 2.13
N ILE A 28 1.87 31.61 1.73
CA ILE A 28 1.97 30.84 0.47
C ILE A 28 2.25 31.73 -0.75
N PRO A 29 1.52 32.85 -1.00
CA PRO A 29 1.79 33.73 -2.13
C PRO A 29 3.19 34.33 -2.17
N SER A 30 3.85 34.47 -1.01
CA SER A 30 5.20 35.02 -0.92
C SER A 30 6.29 34.01 -1.27
N LYS A 31 5.99 32.70 -1.29
CA LYS A 31 6.96 31.63 -1.57
C LYS A 31 7.45 31.60 -3.01
N GLN A 32 6.63 32.09 -3.94
CA GLN A 32 7.01 32.22 -5.34
C GLN A 32 6.28 33.40 -5.96
N ALA A 33 6.99 34.26 -6.70
CA ALA A 33 6.45 35.51 -7.23
C ALA A 33 5.65 35.30 -8.53
N ILE A 34 4.65 34.40 -8.50
CA ILE A 34 3.78 34.06 -9.63
C ILE A 34 2.30 34.11 -9.22
N PRO A 35 1.36 34.54 -10.10
CA PRO A 35 -0.06 34.72 -9.76
C PRO A 35 -0.76 33.46 -9.24
N GLU A 36 -0.34 32.28 -9.72
CA GLU A 36 -0.95 30.99 -9.40
C GLU A 36 -0.83 30.63 -7.91
N MET A 37 0.10 31.23 -7.17
CA MET A 37 0.22 31.00 -5.72
C MET A 37 -0.99 31.53 -4.93
N GLU A 38 -1.66 32.58 -5.41
CA GLU A 38 -2.92 33.07 -4.81
C GLU A 38 -4.06 32.07 -4.99
N GLN A 39 -4.02 31.27 -6.08
CA GLN A 39 -4.99 30.20 -6.29
C GLN A 39 -4.83 29.09 -5.26
N ILE A 40 -3.59 28.71 -4.92
CA ILE A 40 -3.32 27.73 -3.85
C ILE A 40 -3.90 28.22 -2.52
N LYS A 41 -3.63 29.48 -2.16
CA LYS A 41 -4.19 30.11 -0.95
C LYS A 41 -5.72 30.06 -0.94
N THR A 42 -6.35 30.42 -2.05
CA THR A 42 -7.81 30.37 -2.20
C THR A 42 -8.34 28.95 -2.00
N ASN A 43 -7.72 27.95 -2.64
CA ASN A 43 -8.12 26.55 -2.53
C ASN A 43 -8.01 26.02 -1.10
N LEU A 44 -6.97 26.41 -0.35
CA LEU A 44 -6.80 26.05 1.07
C LEU A 44 -7.95 26.57 1.94
N PHE A 45 -8.46 27.78 1.66
CA PHE A 45 -9.64 28.29 2.35
C PHE A 45 -10.92 27.56 1.94
N THR A 46 -11.06 27.24 0.66
CA THR A 46 -12.21 26.51 0.13
C THR A 46 -12.38 25.14 0.78
N VAL A 47 -11.29 24.40 0.99
CA VAL A 47 -11.30 23.10 1.68
C VAL A 47 -11.93 23.21 3.07
N VAL A 48 -11.49 24.18 3.87
CA VAL A 48 -11.99 24.39 5.23
C VAL A 48 -13.44 24.88 5.24
N LEU A 49 -13.78 25.79 4.33
CA LEU A 49 -15.14 26.31 4.20
C LEU A 49 -16.13 25.18 3.92
N ILE A 50 -15.81 24.29 2.98
CA ILE A 50 -16.68 23.16 2.62
C ILE A 50 -16.77 22.16 3.78
N ALA A 51 -15.66 21.86 4.45
CA ALA A 51 -15.66 20.94 5.58
C ALA A 51 -16.55 21.44 6.74
N LEU A 52 -16.52 22.74 7.04
CA LEU A 52 -17.36 23.36 8.07
C LEU A 52 -18.84 23.43 7.71
N GLN A 53 -19.19 23.31 6.42
CA GLN A 53 -20.59 23.26 5.97
C GLN A 53 -21.22 21.87 6.13
N LYS A 54 -20.44 20.83 6.44
CA LYS A 54 -20.91 19.46 6.61
C LYS A 54 -21.60 19.26 7.95
N ASN A 55 -22.72 18.54 7.94
CA ASN A 55 -23.47 18.21 9.13
C ASN A 55 -22.91 16.93 9.80
N VAL A 56 -21.81 17.09 10.54
CA VAL A 56 -21.08 15.98 11.19
C VAL A 56 -20.84 16.22 12.68
N SER A 57 -20.46 15.17 13.41
CA SER A 57 -20.12 15.30 14.83
C SER A 57 -18.81 16.08 15.05
N ALA A 58 -18.68 16.69 16.22
CA ALA A 58 -17.48 17.43 16.61
C ALA A 58 -16.20 16.56 16.56
N GLU A 59 -16.29 15.28 16.92
CA GLU A 59 -15.18 14.32 16.87
C GLU A 59 -14.59 14.19 15.46
N ARG A 60 -15.45 14.13 14.43
CA ARG A 60 -15.00 14.00 13.05
C ARG A 60 -14.38 15.28 12.50
N LEU A 61 -14.90 16.43 12.91
CA LEU A 61 -14.23 17.71 12.62
C LEU A 61 -12.88 17.83 13.32
N VAL A 62 -12.77 17.30 14.54
CA VAL A 62 -11.48 17.25 15.26
C VAL A 62 -10.45 16.44 14.48
N ASP A 63 -10.81 15.25 14.00
CA ASP A 63 -9.91 14.41 13.21
C ASP A 63 -9.52 15.05 11.87
N PHE A 64 -10.48 15.69 11.20
CA PHE A 64 -10.24 16.47 9.99
C PHE A 64 -9.24 17.59 10.25
N PHE A 65 -9.48 18.45 11.25
CA PHE A 65 -8.60 19.58 11.55
C PHE A 65 -7.22 19.15 12.04
N ARG A 66 -7.10 18.06 12.81
CA ARG A 66 -5.78 17.48 13.17
C ARG A 66 -4.99 17.13 11.92
N THR A 67 -5.62 16.38 11.01
CA THR A 67 -4.98 15.93 9.78
C THR A 67 -4.66 17.09 8.84
N TYR A 68 -5.57 18.06 8.72
CA TYR A 68 -5.39 19.24 7.89
C TYR A 68 -4.30 20.17 8.42
N ASN A 69 -4.23 20.37 9.74
CA ASN A 69 -3.16 21.17 10.35
C ASN A 69 -1.78 20.57 10.11
N ASP A 70 -1.67 19.25 10.21
CA ASP A 70 -0.43 18.57 9.91
C ASP A 70 -0.08 18.64 8.41
N PHE A 71 -1.08 18.55 7.53
CA PHE A 71 -0.89 18.80 6.10
C PHE A 71 -0.38 20.22 5.82
N LEU A 72 -0.91 21.25 6.50
CA LEU A 72 -0.44 22.63 6.33
C LEU A 72 1.04 22.78 6.74
N ILE A 73 1.45 22.13 7.82
CA ILE A 73 2.86 22.16 8.27
C ILE A 73 3.77 21.51 7.22
N ASP A 74 3.39 20.36 6.68
CA ASP A 74 4.20 19.68 5.67
C ASP A 74 4.19 20.44 4.33
N LEU A 75 3.07 21.06 3.97
CA LEU A 75 2.97 21.97 2.83
C LEU A 75 3.86 23.20 3.01
N ASP A 76 4.05 23.67 4.25
CA ASP A 76 4.96 24.78 4.52
C ASP A 76 6.42 24.42 4.20
N ASN A 77 6.78 23.15 4.32
CA ASN A 77 8.11 22.65 4.00
C ASN A 77 8.33 22.37 2.50
N VAL A 78 7.29 22.45 1.67
CA VAL A 78 7.42 22.23 0.22
C VAL A 78 8.14 23.40 -0.45
N SER A 79 9.17 23.09 -1.24
CA SER A 79 9.83 24.06 -2.11
C SER A 79 8.98 24.33 -3.36
N PHE A 80 8.69 25.61 -3.62
CA PHE A 80 8.01 26.08 -4.84
C PHE A 80 9.01 26.59 -5.88
N ASP A 81 10.21 26.00 -5.90
CA ASP A 81 11.20 26.25 -6.94
C ASP A 81 10.60 26.00 -8.33
N TRP A 82 10.73 26.98 -9.21
CA TRP A 82 10.30 26.82 -10.60
C TRP A 82 11.41 26.15 -11.39
N LEU A 83 11.31 24.82 -11.51
CA LEU A 83 12.25 24.01 -12.28
C LEU A 83 11.77 23.82 -13.71
N ILE A 84 12.69 23.90 -14.66
CA ILE A 84 12.44 23.73 -16.09
C ILE A 84 13.50 22.82 -16.73
N LYS A 85 13.11 22.15 -17.81
CA LYS A 85 14.02 21.48 -18.75
C LYS A 85 14.49 22.45 -19.84
N PRO A 86 15.53 22.11 -20.63
CA PRO A 86 15.99 22.97 -21.70
C PRO A 86 14.86 23.24 -22.69
N ILE A 87 14.66 24.51 -23.01
CA ILE A 87 13.61 24.93 -23.93
C ILE A 87 14.29 25.13 -25.28
N ALA A 88 13.88 24.38 -26.31
CA ALA A 88 14.55 24.35 -27.61
C ALA A 88 14.74 25.74 -28.25
N MET A 89 13.84 26.69 -27.97
CA MET A 89 13.89 28.06 -28.48
C MET A 89 14.96 28.93 -27.81
N PHE A 90 15.57 28.47 -26.71
CA PHE A 90 16.52 29.26 -25.92
C PHE A 90 17.90 28.60 -25.84
N LYS A 91 18.94 29.44 -25.90
CA LYS A 91 20.28 29.05 -25.44
C LYS A 91 20.35 29.22 -23.94
N MET A 92 20.35 28.11 -23.20
CA MET A 92 20.35 28.12 -21.73
C MET A 92 21.53 28.92 -21.14
N ASP A 93 22.73 28.84 -21.74
CA ASP A 93 23.89 29.65 -21.33
C ASP A 93 23.62 31.16 -21.37
N GLY A 94 22.84 31.62 -22.35
CA GLY A 94 22.41 33.02 -22.45
C GLY A 94 21.51 33.41 -21.28
N MET A 95 20.59 32.53 -20.90
CA MET A 95 19.68 32.77 -19.77
C MET A 95 20.40 32.75 -18.42
N ILE A 96 21.44 31.92 -18.27
CA ILE A 96 22.33 31.90 -17.10
C ILE A 96 23.11 33.21 -17.01
N ASN A 97 23.73 33.66 -18.12
CA ASN A 97 24.48 34.92 -18.15
C ASN A 97 23.59 36.14 -17.84
N MET A 98 22.31 36.10 -18.24
CA MET A 98 21.32 37.13 -17.91
C MET A 98 20.76 37.00 -16.48
N LYS A 99 21.18 36.01 -15.70
CA LYS A 99 20.70 35.70 -14.35
C LYS A 99 19.18 35.51 -14.31
N ILE A 100 18.64 34.81 -15.29
CA ILE A 100 17.21 34.45 -15.36
C ILE A 100 17.00 33.05 -14.76
N VAL A 101 17.93 32.14 -15.05
CA VAL A 101 17.94 30.75 -14.57
C VAL A 101 19.32 30.38 -14.03
N GLU A 102 19.38 29.34 -13.20
CA GLU A 102 20.62 28.71 -12.75
C GLU A 102 20.56 27.20 -12.99
N LEU A 103 21.71 26.57 -13.22
CA LEU A 103 21.80 25.12 -13.38
C LEU A 103 21.63 24.44 -12.01
N VAL A 104 20.79 23.42 -11.94
CA VAL A 104 20.66 22.58 -10.75
C VAL A 104 21.59 21.38 -10.91
N GLU A 105 22.48 21.18 -9.93
CA GLU A 105 23.35 20.01 -9.89
C GLU A 105 22.53 18.74 -9.62
N THR A 106 22.53 17.84 -10.60
CA THR A 106 21.85 16.56 -10.62
C THR A 106 22.72 15.57 -11.40
N LYS A 107 22.34 14.29 -11.42
CA LYS A 107 22.98 13.30 -12.31
C LYS A 107 22.87 13.64 -13.81
N TRP A 108 21.97 14.56 -14.17
CA TRP A 108 21.68 14.99 -15.54
C TRP A 108 22.37 16.29 -15.94
N SER A 109 23.16 16.92 -15.07
CA SER A 109 23.70 18.27 -15.32
C SER A 109 24.63 18.39 -16.55
N LYS A 110 25.12 17.26 -17.09
CA LYS A 110 25.99 17.20 -18.27
C LYS A 110 25.28 16.65 -19.51
N THR A 111 23.96 16.52 -19.47
CA THR A 111 23.17 15.97 -20.58
C THR A 111 22.21 17.02 -21.13
N ASP A 112 21.58 16.67 -22.26
CA ASP A 112 20.52 17.44 -22.92
C ASP A 112 19.21 17.52 -22.11
N ILE A 113 19.13 16.83 -20.98
CA ILE A 113 17.98 16.83 -20.06
C ILE A 113 18.32 17.47 -18.70
N ALA A 114 19.36 18.31 -18.65
CA ALA A 114 19.75 19.07 -17.48
C ALA A 114 18.57 19.91 -16.90
N THR A 115 18.56 20.07 -15.59
CA THR A 115 17.52 20.82 -14.89
C THR A 115 18.00 22.24 -14.56
N TYR A 116 17.14 23.23 -14.76
CA TYR A 116 17.41 24.63 -14.44
C TYR A 116 16.35 25.18 -13.48
N ARG A 117 16.76 26.00 -12.52
CA ARG A 117 15.87 26.74 -11.61
C ARG A 117 15.70 28.17 -12.12
N VAL A 118 14.47 28.66 -12.19
CA VAL A 118 14.18 30.06 -12.51
C VAL A 118 14.43 30.92 -11.27
N ILE A 119 15.42 31.80 -11.33
CA ILE A 119 15.81 32.72 -10.24
C ILE A 119 15.16 34.10 -10.37
N ASN A 120 14.65 34.45 -11.55
CA ASN A 120 13.90 35.68 -11.77
C ASN A 120 12.58 35.42 -12.53
N PRO A 121 11.51 34.99 -11.82
CA PRO A 121 10.23 34.63 -12.42
C PRO A 121 9.64 35.75 -13.28
N LYS A 122 9.67 37.00 -12.80
CA LYS A 122 9.12 38.15 -13.53
C LYS A 122 9.81 38.38 -14.88
N LYS A 123 11.15 38.32 -14.91
CA LYS A 123 11.91 38.45 -16.17
C LYS A 123 11.69 37.23 -17.06
N PHE A 124 11.64 36.03 -16.49
CA PHE A 124 11.42 34.80 -17.21
C PHE A 124 10.05 34.78 -17.91
N THR A 125 8.96 35.06 -17.19
CA THR A 125 7.61 35.17 -17.78
C THR A 125 7.54 36.25 -18.86
N LYS A 126 8.17 37.41 -18.64
CA LYS A 126 8.21 38.46 -19.67
C LYS A 126 8.94 38.01 -20.93
N LEU A 127 10.04 37.28 -20.79
CA LEU A 127 10.82 36.74 -21.92
C LEU A 127 10.01 35.70 -22.70
N ILE A 128 9.32 34.79 -22.00
CA ILE A 128 8.44 33.79 -22.63
C ILE A 128 7.30 34.48 -23.39
N ASN A 129 6.62 35.44 -22.78
CA ASN A 129 5.47 36.13 -23.39
C ASN A 129 5.84 36.90 -24.65
N VAL A 130 6.98 37.63 -24.64
CA VAL A 130 7.46 38.37 -25.82
C VAL A 130 7.70 37.43 -27.01
N LEU A 131 8.16 36.21 -26.76
CA LEU A 131 8.45 35.25 -27.82
C LEU A 131 7.21 34.45 -28.26
N ALA A 132 6.19 34.35 -27.42
CA ALA A 132 4.90 33.76 -27.79
C ALA A 132 4.08 34.69 -28.70
N GLU A 133 4.25 36.01 -28.60
CA GLU A 133 3.57 37.00 -29.46
C GLU A 133 4.12 37.06 -30.90
N ASP A 134 5.36 36.59 -31.13
CA ASP A 134 6.01 36.56 -32.45
C ASP A 134 5.79 35.24 -33.23
N GLY A 135 5.07 34.27 -32.67
CA GLY A 135 4.76 32.97 -33.30
C GLY A 135 3.28 32.85 -33.70
N ASP A 136 2.99 32.64 -34.98
CA ASP A 136 1.65 32.48 -35.57
C ASP A 136 0.93 31.17 -35.16
N ASP A 137 1.33 30.55 -34.05
CA ASP A 137 0.87 29.24 -33.63
C ASP A 137 0.36 29.28 -32.18
N SER A 138 -0.95 29.18 -32.04
CA SER A 138 -1.76 29.21 -30.79
C SER A 138 -1.44 28.12 -29.74
N SER A 139 -0.29 27.44 -29.85
CA SER A 139 0.09 26.27 -29.06
C SER A 139 1.30 26.47 -28.13
N THR A 140 1.96 27.63 -28.14
CA THR A 140 3.14 27.90 -27.29
C THR A 140 2.73 28.31 -25.86
N VAL A 141 2.15 27.37 -25.12
CA VAL A 141 1.99 27.50 -23.67
C VAL A 141 3.39 27.48 -23.05
N GLY A 142 3.73 28.55 -22.33
CA GLY A 142 5.00 28.65 -21.62
C GLY A 142 5.29 27.45 -20.69
N PRO A 143 6.55 27.24 -20.30
CA PRO A 143 6.93 26.13 -19.43
C PRO A 143 6.16 26.19 -18.11
N LYS A 144 5.51 25.08 -17.76
CA LYS A 144 4.64 24.96 -16.58
C LYS A 144 5.44 25.04 -15.28
N HIS A 145 4.79 25.51 -14.22
CA HIS A 145 5.28 25.33 -12.85
C HIS A 145 4.65 24.07 -12.25
N TYR A 146 5.35 22.95 -12.37
CA TYR A 146 4.83 21.62 -12.05
C TYR A 146 4.44 21.46 -10.57
N ILE A 147 5.21 21.99 -9.62
CA ILE A 147 4.85 21.90 -8.19
C ILE A 147 3.55 22.65 -7.91
N VAL A 148 3.41 23.86 -8.44
CA VAL A 148 2.18 24.65 -8.28
C VAL A 148 0.99 23.94 -8.91
N GLU A 149 1.15 23.39 -10.11
CA GLU A 149 0.11 22.61 -10.78
C GLU A 149 -0.30 21.37 -9.97
N ILE A 150 0.68 20.63 -9.44
CA ILE A 150 0.44 19.45 -8.60
C ILE A 150 -0.35 19.84 -7.35
N ILE A 151 0.14 20.80 -6.55
CA ILE A 151 -0.53 21.22 -5.31
C ILE A 151 -1.94 21.73 -5.59
N THR A 152 -2.12 22.51 -6.66
CA THR A 152 -3.42 23.04 -7.06
C THR A 152 -4.40 21.91 -7.37
N LYS A 153 -3.98 20.91 -8.14
CA LYS A 153 -4.83 19.75 -8.49
C LYS A 153 -5.08 18.83 -7.30
N LEU A 154 -4.11 18.62 -6.42
CA LEU A 154 -4.29 17.84 -5.19
C LEU A 154 -5.32 18.48 -4.24
N LEU A 155 -5.27 19.81 -4.07
CA LEU A 155 -6.30 20.54 -3.33
C LEU A 155 -7.67 20.48 -4.02
N GLY A 156 -7.68 20.49 -5.36
CA GLY A 156 -8.87 20.22 -6.17
C GLY A 156 -9.47 18.85 -5.89
N ASN A 157 -8.65 17.79 -5.81
CA ASN A 157 -9.09 16.43 -5.48
C ASN A 157 -9.68 16.37 -4.07
N ILE A 158 -9.06 17.02 -3.07
CA ILE A 158 -9.60 17.10 -1.70
C ILE A 158 -10.97 17.78 -1.70
N THR A 159 -11.07 18.92 -2.40
CA THR A 159 -12.32 19.68 -2.52
C THR A 159 -13.42 18.85 -3.19
N SER A 160 -13.08 18.17 -4.28
CA SER A 160 -13.99 17.29 -5.00
C SER A 160 -14.47 16.14 -4.11
N GLN A 161 -13.57 15.52 -3.34
CA GLN A 161 -13.92 14.44 -2.42
C GLN A 161 -14.89 14.92 -1.32
N LEU A 162 -14.67 16.12 -0.76
CA LEU A 162 -15.59 16.73 0.21
C LEU A 162 -16.99 17.01 -0.37
N GLN A 163 -17.11 17.14 -1.69
CA GLN A 163 -18.38 17.41 -2.39
C GLN A 163 -18.93 16.16 -3.09
N HIS A 164 -18.26 15.02 -2.98
CA HIS A 164 -18.55 13.82 -3.73
C HIS A 164 -19.85 13.19 -3.25
N SER A 165 -20.86 13.10 -4.13
CA SER A 165 -22.21 12.69 -3.72
C SER A 165 -22.45 11.19 -3.82
N ARG A 166 -21.76 10.46 -4.71
CA ARG A 166 -22.02 9.03 -4.97
C ARG A 166 -20.79 8.26 -5.43
N TRP A 167 -20.56 7.10 -4.84
CA TRP A 167 -19.57 6.11 -5.31
C TRP A 167 -19.96 5.54 -6.69
N THR A 168 -19.02 4.88 -7.36
CA THR A 168 -19.26 4.27 -8.68
C THR A 168 -20.27 3.12 -8.65
N SER A 169 -20.45 2.48 -7.49
CA SER A 169 -21.51 1.50 -7.23
C SER A 169 -22.92 2.10 -7.21
N GLY A 170 -23.03 3.43 -7.17
CA GLY A 170 -24.28 4.18 -7.02
C GLY A 170 -24.64 4.49 -5.57
N THR A 171 -23.90 4.00 -4.58
CA THR A 171 -24.13 4.31 -3.16
C THR A 171 -23.86 5.78 -2.86
N GLU A 172 -24.81 6.46 -2.23
CA GLU A 172 -24.67 7.87 -1.83
C GLU A 172 -23.71 8.02 -0.65
N LEU A 173 -22.91 9.08 -0.67
CA LEU A 173 -22.06 9.42 0.47
C LEU A 173 -22.81 10.39 1.37
N THR A 174 -22.85 10.05 2.65
CA THR A 174 -23.26 10.99 3.70
C THR A 174 -22.20 12.08 3.91
N ASP A 175 -22.59 13.20 4.51
CA ASP A 175 -21.65 14.24 4.96
C ASP A 175 -20.54 13.67 5.87
N HIS A 176 -20.88 12.62 6.64
CA HIS A 176 -19.94 11.90 7.50
C HIS A 176 -18.87 11.18 6.69
N GLU A 177 -19.26 10.40 5.68
CA GLU A 177 -18.35 9.67 4.80
C GLU A 177 -17.51 10.61 3.92
N GLN A 178 -18.06 11.76 3.51
CA GLN A 178 -17.31 12.78 2.77
C GLN A 178 -16.16 13.35 3.61
N ILE A 179 -16.41 13.69 4.88
CA ILE A 179 -15.37 14.17 5.80
C ILE A 179 -14.34 13.08 6.08
N GLU A 180 -14.78 11.85 6.34
CA GLU A 180 -13.88 10.73 6.65
C GLU A 180 -12.98 10.38 5.44
N SER A 181 -13.55 10.24 4.26
CA SER A 181 -12.78 9.96 3.03
C SER A 181 -11.85 11.11 2.67
N ALA A 182 -12.27 12.37 2.79
CA ALA A 182 -11.39 13.52 2.57
C ALA A 182 -10.25 13.58 3.59
N THR A 183 -10.49 13.25 4.85
CA THR A 183 -9.46 13.19 5.90
C THR A 183 -8.40 12.14 5.56
N VAL A 184 -8.83 10.95 5.14
CA VAL A 184 -7.94 9.86 4.70
C VAL A 184 -7.13 10.28 3.45
N LEU A 185 -7.77 10.94 2.48
CA LEU A 185 -7.12 11.49 1.30
C LEU A 185 -6.04 12.54 1.64
N ILE A 186 -6.35 13.49 2.53
CA ILE A 186 -5.39 14.50 2.99
C ILE A 186 -4.17 13.83 3.63
N SER A 187 -4.37 12.80 4.46
CA SER A 187 -3.28 12.06 5.09
C SER A 187 -2.35 11.37 4.07
N ALA A 188 -2.90 10.83 2.99
CA ALA A 188 -2.13 10.21 1.93
C ALA A 188 -1.40 11.24 1.06
N ILE A 189 -2.06 12.34 0.70
CA ILE A 189 -1.44 13.47 -0.03
C ILE A 189 -0.29 14.07 0.79
N ARG A 190 -0.51 14.30 2.09
CA ARG A 190 0.54 14.76 3.00
C ARG A 190 1.81 13.89 2.90
N SER A 191 1.63 12.58 2.85
CA SER A 191 2.74 11.62 2.74
C SER A 191 3.47 11.69 1.39
N SER A 192 2.83 12.23 0.34
CA SER A 192 3.46 12.40 -0.98
C SER A 192 4.25 13.71 -1.12
N LEU A 193 3.94 14.74 -0.33
CA LEU A 193 4.53 16.09 -0.46
C LEU A 193 6.05 16.11 -0.37
N LEU A 194 6.63 15.30 0.51
CA LEU A 194 8.09 15.24 0.70
C LEU A 194 8.83 14.78 -0.56
N TYR A 195 8.15 14.09 -1.46
CA TYR A 195 8.73 13.56 -2.69
C TYR A 195 8.69 14.54 -3.86
N LEU A 196 8.03 15.70 -3.68
CA LEU A 196 8.01 16.74 -4.70
C LEU A 196 9.40 17.34 -4.95
N GLN A 197 10.29 17.30 -3.96
CA GLN A 197 11.69 17.72 -4.09
C GLN A 197 12.47 16.90 -5.13
N GLU A 198 11.99 15.71 -5.50
CA GLU A 198 12.66 14.84 -6.47
C GLU A 198 12.43 15.27 -7.92
N GLN A 199 11.60 16.29 -8.19
CA GLN A 199 11.33 16.75 -9.55
C GLN A 199 12.61 16.92 -10.39
N ALA A 200 13.67 17.49 -9.81
CA ALA A 200 14.93 17.72 -10.50
C ALA A 200 15.58 16.46 -11.09
N GLU A 201 15.33 15.29 -10.47
CA GLU A 201 15.87 13.98 -10.84
C GLU A 201 15.09 13.29 -11.95
N TYR A 202 13.90 13.78 -12.30
CA TYR A 202 13.06 13.20 -13.35
C TYR A 202 13.56 13.58 -14.75
N VAL A 203 13.50 12.61 -15.66
CA VAL A 203 13.78 12.81 -17.09
C VAL A 203 12.65 13.59 -17.76
N SER A 204 11.40 13.20 -17.49
CA SER A 204 10.19 13.86 -17.98
C SER A 204 9.40 14.45 -16.83
N TYR A 205 9.11 15.75 -16.90
CA TYR A 205 8.27 16.42 -15.89
C TYR A 205 6.79 16.12 -16.06
N ASP A 206 6.35 15.74 -17.26
CA ASP A 206 4.98 15.25 -17.45
C ASP A 206 4.78 13.88 -16.79
N LEU A 207 5.79 13.00 -16.85
CA LEU A 207 5.77 11.74 -16.09
C LEU A 207 5.74 12.01 -14.58
N PHE A 208 6.53 12.98 -14.10
CA PHE A 208 6.52 13.41 -12.69
C PHE A 208 5.14 13.94 -12.25
N LEU A 209 4.50 14.74 -13.10
CA LEU A 209 3.15 15.26 -12.90
C LEU A 209 2.14 14.11 -12.76
N ASP A 210 2.19 13.18 -13.72
CA ASP A 210 1.33 12.01 -13.76
C ASP A 210 1.51 11.11 -12.52
N GLU A 211 2.77 10.84 -12.13
CA GLU A 211 3.11 10.09 -10.93
C GLU A 211 2.60 10.73 -9.64
N SER A 212 2.57 12.05 -9.60
CA SER A 212 2.15 12.81 -8.41
C SER A 212 0.62 12.95 -8.29
N LEU A 213 -0.12 12.80 -9.40
CA LEU A 213 -1.55 13.12 -9.45
C LEU A 213 -2.45 11.92 -9.76
N LYS A 214 -2.12 11.13 -10.78
CA LYS A 214 -3.00 10.04 -11.26
C LYS A 214 -3.42 9.08 -10.16
N PRO A 215 -2.56 8.66 -9.21
CA PRO A 215 -2.99 7.78 -8.13
C PRO A 215 -4.18 8.32 -7.33
N PHE A 216 -4.14 9.62 -6.97
CA PHE A 216 -5.19 10.26 -6.18
C PHE A 216 -6.47 10.52 -6.97
N SER A 217 -6.36 10.91 -8.24
CA SER A 217 -7.55 11.07 -9.10
C SER A 217 -8.22 9.72 -9.39
N ASN A 218 -7.44 8.68 -9.70
CA ASN A 218 -7.95 7.34 -10.00
C ASN A 218 -8.76 6.74 -8.85
N VAL A 219 -8.28 6.89 -7.61
CA VAL A 219 -8.99 6.36 -6.44
C VAL A 219 -10.25 7.16 -6.13
N SER A 220 -10.22 8.49 -6.23
CA SER A 220 -11.42 9.32 -6.03
C SER A 220 -12.49 9.07 -7.09
N GLU A 221 -12.11 8.82 -8.34
CA GLU A 221 -13.05 8.65 -9.44
C GLU A 221 -13.61 7.22 -9.56
N ASN A 222 -12.84 6.22 -9.14
CA ASN A 222 -13.15 4.82 -9.45
C ASN A 222 -13.45 3.95 -8.22
N SER A 223 -13.66 4.54 -7.04
CA SER A 223 -13.96 3.77 -5.82
C SER A 223 -15.44 3.39 -5.71
N GLU A 224 -15.68 2.14 -5.35
CA GLU A 224 -17.02 1.56 -5.28
C GLU A 224 -17.70 1.74 -3.91
N SER A 225 -16.92 1.99 -2.86
CA SER A 225 -17.41 2.20 -1.50
C SER A 225 -16.37 2.92 -0.63
N SER A 226 -16.78 3.37 0.56
CA SER A 226 -15.87 3.96 1.55
C SER A 226 -14.75 3.01 1.99
N SER A 227 -15.06 1.71 2.11
CA SER A 227 -14.08 0.67 2.44
C SER A 227 -13.06 0.46 1.31
N ASP A 228 -13.53 0.39 0.06
CA ASP A 228 -12.65 0.30 -1.13
C ASP A 228 -11.74 1.53 -1.25
N PHE A 229 -12.31 2.73 -1.11
CA PHE A 229 -11.57 3.99 -1.16
C PHE A 229 -10.47 4.04 -0.09
N THR A 230 -10.81 3.75 1.16
CA THR A 230 -9.87 3.77 2.29
C THR A 230 -8.72 2.79 2.08
N LYS A 231 -9.02 1.58 1.60
CA LYS A 231 -8.01 0.56 1.27
C LYS A 231 -7.06 1.04 0.18
N ARG A 232 -7.59 1.55 -0.92
CA ARG A 232 -6.81 2.00 -2.08
C ARG A 232 -5.97 3.23 -1.77
N ILE A 233 -6.51 4.18 -0.99
CA ILE A 233 -5.72 5.32 -0.48
C ILE A 233 -4.58 4.86 0.41
N GLY A 234 -4.82 3.87 1.27
CA GLY A 234 -3.76 3.24 2.07
C GLY A 234 -2.63 2.70 1.21
N LEU A 235 -2.96 1.97 0.13
CA LEU A 235 -1.97 1.47 -0.82
C LEU A 235 -1.21 2.59 -1.53
N ILE A 236 -1.89 3.66 -1.95
CA ILE A 236 -1.25 4.82 -2.58
C ILE A 236 -0.26 5.47 -1.63
N LYS A 237 -0.66 5.70 -0.37
CA LYS A 237 0.21 6.27 0.67
C LYS A 237 1.50 5.46 0.83
N GLU A 238 1.39 4.14 0.93
CA GLU A 238 2.54 3.26 1.06
C GLU A 238 3.36 3.18 -0.23
N SER A 239 2.72 3.32 -1.40
CA SER A 239 3.39 3.18 -2.71
C SER A 239 4.54 4.15 -2.92
N PHE A 240 4.40 5.40 -2.45
CA PHE A 240 5.46 6.41 -2.59
C PHE A 240 6.74 5.97 -1.87
N TYR A 241 6.63 5.52 -0.63
CA TYR A 241 7.77 4.98 0.09
C TYR A 241 8.27 3.66 -0.54
N PHE A 242 7.34 2.78 -0.87
CA PHE A 242 7.61 1.46 -1.41
C PHE A 242 8.46 1.49 -2.69
N PHE A 243 8.11 2.33 -3.68
CA PHE A 243 8.84 2.39 -4.95
C PHE A 243 10.30 2.79 -4.79
N ARG A 244 10.62 3.59 -3.77
CA ARG A 244 11.99 4.04 -3.48
C ARG A 244 12.81 2.95 -2.83
N ARG A 245 12.15 2.08 -2.05
CA ARG A 245 12.77 0.96 -1.34
C ARG A 245 12.71 -0.38 -2.06
N GLN A 246 11.99 -0.48 -3.17
CA GLN A 246 11.69 -1.74 -3.85
C GLN A 246 12.94 -2.58 -4.16
N ASN A 247 14.05 -1.90 -4.49
CA ASN A 247 15.32 -2.52 -4.85
C ASN A 247 16.46 -2.20 -3.85
N GLU A 248 16.17 -1.73 -2.64
CA GLU A 248 17.21 -1.44 -1.63
C GLU A 248 17.97 -2.68 -1.18
N MET A 249 17.32 -3.85 -1.24
CA MET A 249 17.93 -5.13 -0.86
C MET A 249 18.02 -6.05 -2.07
N SER A 250 19.25 -6.36 -2.47
CA SER A 250 19.54 -7.35 -3.50
C SER A 250 19.30 -8.78 -2.99
N MET A 251 19.18 -9.73 -3.93
CA MET A 251 19.10 -11.16 -3.58
C MET A 251 20.33 -11.61 -2.79
N ASP A 252 21.52 -11.18 -3.20
CA ASP A 252 22.78 -11.56 -2.57
C ASP A 252 22.87 -11.06 -1.12
N GLU A 253 22.42 -9.83 -0.86
CA GLU A 253 22.31 -9.28 0.49
C GLU A 253 21.29 -10.05 1.34
N ALA A 254 20.11 -10.34 0.80
CA ALA A 254 19.09 -11.13 1.50
C ALA A 254 19.60 -12.54 1.86
N LEU A 255 20.29 -13.21 0.94
CA LEU A 255 20.89 -14.53 1.16
C LEU A 255 22.08 -14.48 2.12
N LYS A 256 22.85 -13.39 2.12
CA LYS A 256 23.92 -13.15 3.09
C LYS A 256 23.35 -12.97 4.50
N MET A 257 22.38 -12.08 4.68
CA MET A 257 21.71 -11.86 5.96
C MET A 257 21.09 -13.16 6.51
N PHE A 258 20.48 -13.96 5.64
CA PHE A 258 19.96 -15.26 6.05
C PHE A 258 21.05 -16.17 6.63
N ARG A 259 22.21 -16.28 5.95
CA ARG A 259 23.33 -17.13 6.42
C ARG A 259 23.84 -16.72 7.79
N GLU A 260 23.99 -15.40 7.99
CA GLU A 260 24.49 -14.85 9.24
C GLU A 260 23.54 -15.12 10.42
N LEU A 261 22.23 -15.13 10.16
CA LEU A 261 21.22 -15.41 11.19
C LEU A 261 20.95 -16.91 11.41
N ASN A 262 21.39 -17.79 10.50
CA ASN A 262 21.10 -19.22 10.52
C ASN A 262 22.40 -20.07 10.46
N VAL A 263 23.40 -19.72 11.26
CA VAL A 263 24.77 -20.29 11.27
C VAL A 263 24.82 -21.83 11.40
N GLY A 264 23.74 -22.48 11.87
CA GLY A 264 23.62 -23.93 11.99
C GLY A 264 22.90 -24.67 10.86
N VAL A 265 22.33 -23.96 9.88
CA VAL A 265 21.53 -24.57 8.80
C VAL A 265 22.43 -24.82 7.58
N GLN A 266 22.85 -26.06 7.37
CA GLN A 266 23.52 -26.47 6.13
C GLN A 266 22.49 -26.60 4.99
N SER A 267 22.04 -25.49 4.42
CA SER A 267 21.23 -25.49 3.19
C SER A 267 22.09 -25.08 2.00
N ALA A 268 22.15 -25.91 0.95
CA ALA A 268 22.68 -25.48 -0.34
C ALA A 268 21.83 -24.30 -0.84
N GLN A 269 22.45 -23.14 -1.07
CA GLN A 269 21.72 -21.95 -1.54
C GLN A 269 21.41 -22.00 -3.04
N GLU A 270 22.06 -22.88 -3.77
CA GLU A 270 21.91 -22.95 -5.23
C GLU A 270 20.46 -23.29 -5.66
N PRO A 271 19.76 -24.27 -5.07
CA PRO A 271 18.34 -24.50 -5.35
C PRO A 271 17.44 -23.28 -5.21
N ILE A 272 17.60 -22.49 -4.14
CA ILE A 272 16.73 -21.34 -3.91
C ILE A 272 17.07 -20.18 -4.85
N VAL A 273 18.34 -19.99 -5.19
CA VAL A 273 18.77 -19.00 -6.19
C VAL A 273 18.18 -19.34 -7.55
N GLN A 274 18.25 -20.61 -7.97
CA GLN A 274 17.71 -21.04 -9.26
C GLN A 274 16.18 -20.91 -9.29
N ALA A 275 15.49 -21.33 -8.22
CA ALA A 275 14.05 -21.15 -8.11
C ALA A 275 13.63 -19.68 -8.13
N TYR A 276 14.38 -18.78 -7.48
CA TYR A 276 14.10 -17.35 -7.55
C TYR A 276 14.29 -16.80 -8.95
N LYS A 277 15.36 -17.18 -9.66
CA LYS A 277 15.57 -16.80 -11.07
C LYS A 277 14.39 -17.25 -11.94
N HIS A 278 13.96 -18.50 -11.77
CA HIS A 278 12.82 -19.04 -12.49
C HIS A 278 11.52 -18.27 -12.18
N TYR A 279 11.30 -17.93 -10.90
CA TYR A 279 10.22 -17.04 -10.49
C TYR A 279 10.29 -15.68 -11.21
N THR A 280 11.46 -15.03 -11.22
CA THR A 280 11.63 -13.69 -11.82
C THR A 280 11.35 -13.71 -13.32
N GLU A 281 11.90 -14.67 -14.05
CA GLU A 281 11.69 -14.82 -15.50
C GLU A 281 10.19 -14.98 -15.84
N HIS A 282 9.49 -15.84 -15.09
CA HIS A 282 8.06 -16.02 -15.27
C HIS A 282 7.25 -14.81 -14.84
N PHE A 283 7.64 -14.16 -13.74
CA PHE A 283 6.95 -12.97 -13.22
C PHE A 283 6.99 -11.83 -14.25
N GLU A 284 8.16 -11.53 -14.81
CA GLU A 284 8.31 -10.50 -15.85
C GLU A 284 7.47 -10.82 -17.08
N LYS A 285 7.42 -12.08 -17.50
CA LYS A 285 6.56 -12.52 -18.61
C LYS A 285 5.07 -12.35 -18.31
N TYR A 286 4.63 -12.63 -17.08
CA TYR A 286 3.23 -12.48 -16.68
C TYR A 286 2.83 -11.02 -16.51
N MET A 287 3.73 -10.13 -16.10
CA MET A 287 3.45 -8.69 -15.99
C MET A 287 3.11 -8.02 -17.33
N LEU A 288 3.38 -8.69 -18.46
CA LEU A 288 3.00 -8.24 -19.81
C LEU A 288 1.61 -8.73 -20.26
N GLN A 289 0.92 -9.52 -19.44
CA GLN A 289 -0.36 -10.16 -19.76
C GLN A 289 -1.49 -9.60 -18.90
N THR A 290 -2.72 -9.86 -19.31
CA THR A 290 -3.92 -9.53 -18.53
C THR A 290 -4.17 -10.58 -17.44
N ILE A 291 -4.87 -10.19 -16.36
CA ILE A 291 -5.22 -11.12 -15.27
C ILE A 291 -5.87 -12.42 -15.78
N PRO A 292 -6.88 -12.39 -16.68
CA PRO A 292 -7.50 -13.61 -17.20
C PRO A 292 -6.54 -14.54 -17.95
N GLU A 293 -5.56 -14.00 -18.69
CA GLU A 293 -4.55 -14.79 -19.39
C GLU A 293 -3.61 -15.49 -18.40
N ILE A 294 -3.16 -14.76 -17.38
CA ILE A 294 -2.29 -15.30 -16.33
C ILE A 294 -3.02 -16.40 -15.56
N THR A 295 -4.26 -16.14 -15.10
CA THR A 295 -5.01 -17.13 -14.32
C THR A 295 -5.30 -18.38 -15.15
N ALA A 296 -5.67 -18.26 -16.43
CA ALA A 296 -5.86 -19.41 -17.32
C ALA A 296 -4.56 -20.23 -17.50
N ALA A 297 -3.41 -19.57 -17.68
CA ALA A 297 -2.12 -20.23 -17.79
C ALA A 297 -1.72 -20.99 -16.50
N ILE A 298 -2.00 -20.41 -15.33
CA ILE A 298 -1.72 -21.04 -14.03
C ILE A 298 -2.69 -22.19 -13.76
N LEU A 299 -3.98 -22.01 -14.03
CA LEU A 299 -5.00 -23.04 -13.80
C LEU A 299 -4.82 -24.26 -14.71
N SER A 300 -4.28 -24.08 -15.92
CA SER A 300 -3.97 -25.17 -16.84
C SER A 300 -2.66 -25.91 -16.50
N SER A 301 -1.69 -25.23 -15.89
CA SER A 301 -0.40 -25.82 -15.49
C SER A 301 -0.41 -26.45 -14.10
N LYS A 302 -1.38 -26.11 -13.25
CA LYS A 302 -1.44 -26.62 -11.87
C LYS A 302 -1.62 -28.14 -11.84
N LYS A 303 -0.99 -28.76 -10.84
CA LYS A 303 -1.16 -30.18 -10.52
C LYS A 303 -1.67 -30.29 -9.08
N ASN A 304 -2.74 -31.05 -8.87
CA ASN A 304 -3.30 -31.29 -7.54
C ASN A 304 -2.48 -32.36 -6.81
N ILE A 305 -1.24 -32.02 -6.45
CA ILE A 305 -0.31 -32.89 -5.73
C ILE A 305 -0.21 -32.36 -4.30
N LEU A 306 -0.52 -33.19 -3.31
CA LEU A 306 -0.38 -32.82 -1.91
C LEU A 306 1.09 -32.67 -1.52
N PHE A 307 1.38 -31.77 -0.58
CA PHE A 307 2.75 -31.37 -0.25
C PHE A 307 3.61 -32.55 0.17
N LYS A 308 3.04 -33.58 0.83
CA LYS A 308 3.78 -34.80 1.22
C LYS A 308 4.44 -35.53 0.03
N ASN A 309 3.93 -35.32 -1.17
CA ASN A 309 4.37 -35.98 -2.40
C ASN A 309 5.13 -35.03 -3.35
N TRP A 310 5.45 -33.80 -2.93
CA TRP A 310 6.21 -32.88 -3.77
C TRP A 310 7.65 -33.35 -3.90
N THR A 311 8.06 -33.67 -5.14
CA THR A 311 9.45 -34.00 -5.47
C THR A 311 10.33 -32.76 -5.48
N GLN A 312 11.64 -32.95 -5.45
CA GLN A 312 12.60 -31.85 -5.62
C GLN A 312 12.33 -31.04 -6.91
N GLU A 313 12.15 -31.73 -8.03
CA GLU A 313 11.83 -31.12 -9.34
C GLU A 313 10.55 -30.28 -9.29
N TYR A 314 9.48 -30.81 -8.70
CA TYR A 314 8.22 -30.08 -8.57
C TYR A 314 8.40 -28.80 -7.75
N LYS A 315 9.17 -28.87 -6.66
CA LYS A 315 9.46 -27.72 -5.81
C LYS A 315 10.33 -26.66 -6.50
N GLN A 316 11.30 -27.07 -7.30
CA GLN A 316 12.28 -26.16 -7.90
C GLN A 316 11.84 -25.58 -9.25
N GLU A 317 10.94 -26.26 -9.97
CA GLU A 317 10.48 -25.81 -11.30
C GLU A 317 9.02 -25.36 -11.28
N THR A 318 8.11 -26.18 -10.74
CA THR A 318 6.66 -25.87 -10.83
C THR A 318 6.22 -24.82 -9.80
N LEU A 319 6.66 -24.92 -8.54
CA LEU A 319 6.23 -23.97 -7.51
C LEU A 319 6.65 -22.51 -7.80
N PRO A 320 7.87 -22.21 -8.29
CA PRO A 320 8.25 -20.84 -8.60
C PRO A 320 7.44 -20.25 -9.75
N GLN A 321 7.09 -21.06 -10.76
CA GLN A 321 6.19 -20.63 -11.84
C GLN A 321 4.78 -20.29 -11.32
N LEU A 322 4.20 -21.16 -10.47
CA LEU A 322 2.90 -20.89 -9.84
C LEU A 322 2.94 -19.61 -9.00
N LEU A 323 3.98 -19.47 -8.17
CA LEU A 323 4.19 -18.29 -7.35
C LEU A 323 4.33 -17.02 -8.18
N ALA A 324 5.03 -17.09 -9.32
CA ALA A 324 5.20 -15.97 -10.24
C ALA A 324 3.86 -15.47 -10.80
N GLY A 325 3.00 -16.38 -11.27
CA GLY A 325 1.68 -16.02 -11.77
C GLY A 325 0.77 -15.44 -10.68
N ILE A 326 0.76 -16.03 -9.49
CA ILE A 326 -0.02 -15.50 -8.35
C ILE A 326 0.47 -14.11 -7.95
N ALA A 327 1.79 -13.94 -7.82
CA ALA A 327 2.40 -12.67 -7.48
C ALA A 327 2.12 -11.60 -8.55
N ALA A 328 2.12 -11.97 -9.84
CA ALA A 328 1.80 -11.04 -10.93
C ALA A 328 0.34 -10.58 -10.86
N VAL A 329 -0.62 -11.49 -10.65
CA VAL A 329 -2.03 -11.14 -10.46
C VAL A 329 -2.20 -10.20 -9.26
N TRP A 330 -1.58 -10.53 -8.12
CA TRP A 330 -1.60 -9.65 -6.95
C TRP A 330 -1.00 -8.28 -7.26
N SER A 331 0.14 -8.23 -7.96
CA SER A 331 0.84 -6.98 -8.31
C SER A 331 -0.02 -6.09 -9.21
N ILE A 332 -0.68 -6.66 -10.22
CA ILE A 332 -1.58 -5.93 -11.11
C ILE A 332 -2.77 -5.36 -10.33
N MET A 333 -3.39 -6.18 -9.46
CA MET A 333 -4.53 -5.76 -8.64
C MET A 333 -4.15 -4.65 -7.64
N ALA A 334 -3.05 -4.84 -6.90
CA ALA A 334 -2.57 -3.88 -5.92
C ALA A 334 -2.12 -2.57 -6.56
N SER A 335 -1.66 -2.62 -7.81
CA SER A 335 -1.16 -1.46 -8.55
C SER A 335 -2.23 -0.74 -9.36
N LYS A 336 -3.52 -1.08 -9.24
CA LYS A 336 -4.60 -0.52 -10.09
C LYS A 336 -4.51 1.01 -10.21
N ASP A 337 -4.30 1.72 -9.10
CA ASP A 337 -4.26 3.18 -9.06
C ASP A 337 -2.93 3.81 -9.50
N VAL A 338 -1.83 3.05 -9.42
CA VAL A 338 -0.47 3.53 -9.69
C VAL A 338 0.10 3.02 -11.02
N SER A 339 -0.49 1.98 -11.61
CA SER A 339 -0.01 1.32 -12.83
C SER A 339 0.11 2.24 -14.04
N GLY A 340 -0.74 3.27 -14.12
CA GLY A 340 -0.69 4.32 -15.17
C GLY A 340 0.60 5.16 -15.16
N THR A 341 1.46 4.97 -14.17
CA THR A 341 2.78 5.59 -14.04
C THR A 341 3.93 4.71 -14.53
N GLY A 342 3.65 3.45 -14.90
CA GLY A 342 4.68 2.46 -15.21
C GLY A 342 5.34 1.82 -13.98
N LYS A 343 4.95 2.22 -12.75
CA LYS A 343 5.39 1.59 -11.50
C LYS A 343 4.35 0.61 -10.98
N TYR A 344 4.83 -0.49 -10.40
CA TYR A 344 4.00 -1.56 -9.85
C TYR A 344 4.47 -1.95 -8.46
N LEU A 345 3.52 -2.08 -7.54
CA LEU A 345 3.71 -2.81 -6.30
C LEU A 345 3.96 -4.28 -6.67
N LYS A 346 5.10 -4.82 -6.24
CA LYS A 346 5.48 -6.22 -6.46
C LYS A 346 6.08 -6.80 -5.19
N PRO A 347 5.99 -8.11 -4.92
CA PRO A 347 6.62 -8.66 -3.73
C PRO A 347 8.13 -8.36 -3.70
N HIS A 348 8.65 -7.93 -2.55
CA HIS A 348 10.08 -7.75 -2.36
C HIS A 348 10.82 -9.09 -2.47
N CYS A 349 12.10 -9.04 -2.83
CA CYS A 349 12.94 -10.24 -2.96
C CYS A 349 12.87 -11.13 -1.70
N ILE A 350 12.92 -10.53 -0.51
CA ILE A 350 12.89 -11.26 0.77
C ILE A 350 11.56 -11.95 1.03
N GLN A 351 10.44 -11.38 0.57
CA GLN A 351 9.12 -12.00 0.69
C GLN A 351 9.02 -13.23 -0.18
N VAL A 352 9.48 -13.14 -1.44
CA VAL A 352 9.50 -14.28 -2.38
C VAL A 352 10.43 -15.38 -1.87
N LEU A 353 11.64 -15.03 -1.42
CA LEU A 353 12.57 -16.00 -0.83
C LEU A 353 11.97 -16.67 0.40
N CYS A 354 11.28 -15.92 1.28
CA CYS A 354 10.57 -16.48 2.43
C CYS A 354 9.51 -17.50 2.00
N VAL A 355 8.68 -17.18 1.01
CA VAL A 355 7.67 -18.09 0.45
C VAL A 355 8.33 -19.36 -0.10
N LEU A 356 9.37 -19.24 -0.93
CA LEU A 356 10.07 -20.40 -1.51
C LEU A 356 10.66 -21.31 -0.42
N ARG A 357 11.23 -20.76 0.66
CA ARG A 357 11.73 -21.56 1.78
C ARG A 357 10.63 -22.25 2.57
N LEU A 358 9.54 -21.53 2.86
CA LEU A 358 8.40 -22.11 3.57
C LEU A 358 7.73 -23.23 2.76
N LEU A 359 7.87 -23.21 1.43
CA LEU A 359 7.46 -24.30 0.52
C LEU A 359 8.53 -25.40 0.34
N GLY A 360 9.68 -25.30 1.03
CA GLY A 360 10.72 -26.33 1.07
C GLY A 360 11.53 -26.49 -0.22
N VAL A 361 11.65 -25.43 -1.02
CA VAL A 361 12.33 -25.43 -2.34
C VAL A 361 13.82 -25.77 -2.24
N ASP A 362 14.44 -25.41 -1.13
CA ASP A 362 15.84 -25.69 -0.79
C ASP A 362 16.05 -27.07 -0.14
N ASN A 363 14.98 -27.86 0.04
CA ASN A 363 15.07 -29.21 0.59
C ASN A 363 15.01 -30.27 -0.52
N VAL A 364 15.94 -31.23 -0.48
CA VAL A 364 16.03 -32.37 -1.40
C VAL A 364 14.97 -33.43 -1.08
N GLU A 365 14.58 -33.57 0.19
CA GLU A 365 13.58 -34.56 0.59
C GLU A 365 12.20 -34.25 0.03
N ASN A 366 11.40 -35.30 -0.17
CA ASN A 366 10.03 -35.14 -0.61
C ASN A 366 9.19 -34.41 0.45
N GLY A 367 8.39 -33.49 -0.07
CA GLY A 367 7.50 -32.64 0.69
C GLY A 367 8.13 -31.52 1.48
N VAL A 368 7.39 -31.08 2.50
CA VAL A 368 7.60 -29.80 3.19
C VAL A 368 7.62 -30.06 4.68
N ALA A 369 8.74 -29.73 5.32
CA ALA A 369 8.88 -29.79 6.77
C ALA A 369 8.10 -28.65 7.45
N LYS A 370 7.86 -28.79 8.75
CA LYS A 370 7.27 -27.72 9.55
C LYS A 370 8.33 -26.67 9.82
N HIS A 371 7.99 -25.39 9.59
CA HIS A 371 8.93 -24.28 9.69
C HIS A 371 8.33 -23.13 10.48
N LEU A 372 9.21 -22.31 11.04
CA LEU A 372 8.88 -21.01 11.60
C LEU A 372 9.75 -19.97 10.89
N ALA A 373 9.14 -18.90 10.38
CA ALA A 373 9.84 -17.80 9.76
C ALA A 373 9.66 -16.53 10.59
N GLN A 374 10.76 -15.90 10.96
CA GLN A 374 10.73 -14.58 11.58
C GLN A 374 10.70 -13.50 10.48
N VAL A 375 9.55 -12.86 10.33
CA VAL A 375 9.36 -11.73 9.42
C VAL A 375 9.00 -10.52 10.27
N LEU A 376 9.83 -9.48 10.23
CA LEU A 376 9.63 -8.29 11.09
C LEU A 376 8.34 -7.55 10.72
N THR A 377 7.78 -6.81 11.69
CA THR A 377 6.61 -5.96 11.47
C THR A 377 6.88 -4.96 10.33
N GLY A 378 5.90 -4.79 9.45
CA GLY A 378 6.02 -3.93 8.26
C GLY A 378 6.71 -4.57 7.06
N GLN A 379 7.24 -5.80 7.16
CA GLN A 379 7.87 -6.50 6.03
C GLN A 379 6.87 -7.28 5.16
N GLY A 380 5.56 -7.13 5.40
CA GLY A 380 4.50 -7.74 4.59
C GLY A 380 4.22 -9.23 4.87
N LYS A 381 4.08 -9.60 6.15
CA LYS A 381 3.69 -10.96 6.59
C LYS A 381 2.41 -11.46 5.91
N SER A 382 1.36 -10.63 5.91
CA SER A 382 0.08 -10.96 5.28
C SER A 382 0.21 -11.31 3.80
N LEU A 383 1.11 -10.62 3.06
CA LEU A 383 1.40 -10.96 1.67
C LEU A 383 2.06 -12.32 1.52
N VAL A 384 3.08 -12.62 2.34
CA VAL A 384 3.73 -13.94 2.35
C VAL A 384 2.70 -15.05 2.59
N LEU A 385 1.83 -14.88 3.60
CA LEU A 385 0.78 -15.85 3.93
C LEU A 385 -0.26 -15.99 2.80
N GLY A 386 -0.72 -14.87 2.23
CA GLY A 386 -1.68 -14.89 1.11
C GLY A 386 -1.14 -15.59 -0.13
N LEU A 387 0.14 -15.39 -0.46
CA LEU A 387 0.81 -16.08 -1.58
C LEU A 387 0.93 -17.59 -1.31
N ILE A 388 1.39 -17.98 -0.11
CA ILE A 388 1.50 -19.41 0.28
C ILE A 388 0.13 -20.08 0.28
N ALA A 389 -0.88 -19.44 0.86
CA ALA A 389 -2.24 -19.95 0.90
C ALA A 389 -2.78 -20.23 -0.51
N THR A 390 -2.54 -19.31 -1.45
CA THR A 390 -2.97 -19.47 -2.85
C THR A 390 -2.22 -20.63 -3.54
N VAL A 391 -0.89 -20.75 -3.36
CA VAL A 391 -0.11 -21.88 -3.91
C VAL A 391 -0.63 -23.22 -3.37
N LEU A 392 -0.83 -23.31 -2.05
CA LEU A 392 -1.33 -24.53 -1.40
C LEU A 392 -2.75 -24.87 -1.86
N ALA A 393 -3.62 -23.88 -2.03
CA ALA A 393 -4.98 -24.09 -2.53
C ALA A 393 -4.97 -24.67 -3.95
N LEU A 394 -4.16 -24.10 -4.85
CA LEU A 394 -4.05 -24.53 -6.23
C LEU A 394 -3.51 -25.96 -6.38
N THR A 395 -2.73 -26.42 -5.40
CA THR A 395 -2.17 -27.77 -5.33
C THR A 395 -3.06 -28.78 -4.60
N GLY A 396 -4.26 -28.37 -4.17
CA GLY A 396 -5.30 -29.27 -3.65
C GLY A 396 -5.38 -29.36 -2.12
N HIS A 397 -4.83 -28.39 -1.40
CA HIS A 397 -4.93 -28.31 0.06
C HIS A 397 -6.15 -27.51 0.50
N ASN A 398 -6.62 -27.80 1.71
CA ASN A 398 -7.46 -26.88 2.48
C ASN A 398 -6.55 -26.05 3.39
N ILE A 399 -6.80 -24.75 3.52
CA ILE A 399 -5.91 -23.84 4.24
C ILE A 399 -6.67 -23.20 5.39
N GLN A 400 -6.05 -23.24 6.56
CA GLN A 400 -6.48 -22.51 7.75
C GLN A 400 -5.44 -21.45 8.04
N VAL A 401 -5.74 -20.20 7.69
CA VAL A 401 -4.92 -19.04 8.08
C VAL A 401 -5.41 -18.60 9.46
N VAL A 402 -4.50 -18.61 10.43
CA VAL A 402 -4.83 -18.36 11.83
C VAL A 402 -4.12 -17.08 12.27
N CYS A 403 -4.90 -16.10 12.70
CA CYS A 403 -4.38 -14.83 13.22
C CYS A 403 -4.71 -14.69 14.71
N TYR A 404 -4.01 -13.77 15.39
CA TYR A 404 -4.22 -13.55 16.82
C TYR A 404 -5.63 -13.04 17.16
N ASN A 405 -6.14 -12.06 16.39
CA ASN A 405 -7.40 -11.39 16.71
C ASN A 405 -8.36 -11.34 15.50
N LYS A 406 -9.64 -11.07 15.78
CA LYS A 406 -10.72 -11.03 14.78
C LYS A 406 -10.51 -9.93 13.73
N TYR A 407 -9.95 -8.80 14.14
CA TYR A 407 -9.67 -7.69 13.23
C TYR A 407 -8.67 -8.09 12.13
N LEU A 408 -7.57 -8.76 12.49
CA LEU A 408 -6.57 -9.25 11.54
C LEU A 408 -7.16 -10.32 10.60
N VAL A 409 -8.01 -11.20 11.13
CA VAL A 409 -8.75 -12.19 10.34
C VAL A 409 -9.61 -11.51 9.27
N GLU A 410 -10.43 -10.54 9.66
CA GLU A 410 -11.33 -9.84 8.74
C GLU A 410 -10.56 -9.02 7.71
N ARG A 411 -9.54 -8.28 8.15
CA ARG A 411 -8.69 -7.46 7.28
C ARG A 411 -7.99 -8.31 6.22
N ASP A 412 -7.26 -9.35 6.62
CA ASP A 412 -6.46 -10.15 5.68
C ASP A 412 -7.37 -10.96 4.75
N ALA A 413 -8.48 -11.51 5.25
CA ALA A 413 -9.46 -12.18 4.40
C ALA A 413 -10.02 -11.23 3.32
N GLN A 414 -10.41 -10.02 3.71
CA GLN A 414 -10.90 -9.00 2.77
C GLN A 414 -9.81 -8.54 1.80
N ASP A 415 -8.56 -8.45 2.27
CA ASP A 415 -7.45 -7.96 1.44
C ASP A 415 -7.10 -8.89 0.29
N PHE A 416 -7.14 -10.21 0.54
CA PHE A 416 -6.82 -11.23 -0.46
C PHE A 416 -8.02 -11.84 -1.17
N GLN A 417 -9.25 -11.46 -0.82
CA GLN A 417 -10.48 -12.00 -1.42
C GLN A 417 -10.45 -11.96 -2.96
N ALA A 418 -10.13 -10.79 -3.55
CA ALA A 418 -10.05 -10.63 -5.00
C ALA A 418 -9.00 -11.54 -5.66
N LEU A 419 -7.86 -11.76 -5.00
CA LEU A 419 -6.83 -12.68 -5.47
C LEU A 419 -7.34 -14.13 -5.44
N PHE A 420 -7.98 -14.54 -4.34
CA PHE A 420 -8.54 -15.89 -4.21
C PHE A 420 -9.66 -16.14 -5.22
N ASP A 421 -10.51 -15.16 -5.47
CA ASP A 421 -11.58 -15.22 -6.46
C ASP A 421 -11.02 -15.38 -7.88
N ALA A 422 -9.97 -14.63 -8.23
CA ALA A 422 -9.32 -14.73 -9.54
C ALA A 422 -8.76 -16.13 -9.83
N PHE A 423 -8.33 -16.86 -8.79
CA PHE A 423 -7.87 -18.25 -8.91
C PHE A 423 -8.94 -19.30 -8.58
N GLY A 424 -10.17 -18.89 -8.23
CA GLY A 424 -11.27 -19.80 -7.91
C GLY A 424 -11.05 -20.63 -6.64
N VAL A 425 -10.30 -20.11 -5.67
CA VAL A 425 -9.95 -20.81 -4.42
C VAL A 425 -10.56 -20.27 -3.11
N PRO A 426 -11.56 -19.35 -3.08
CA PRO A 426 -11.99 -18.74 -1.81
C PRO A 426 -12.61 -19.76 -0.83
N LYS A 427 -13.18 -20.86 -1.34
CA LYS A 427 -13.88 -21.87 -0.51
C LYS A 427 -12.94 -22.80 0.26
N VAL A 428 -11.67 -22.88 -0.13
CA VAL A 428 -10.69 -23.78 0.49
C VAL A 428 -9.71 -23.05 1.40
N ILE A 429 -9.77 -21.72 1.44
CA ILE A 429 -8.94 -20.87 2.31
C ILE A 429 -9.85 -20.25 3.36
N ASN A 430 -9.65 -20.64 4.62
CA ASN A 430 -10.44 -20.14 5.75
C ASN A 430 -9.53 -19.35 6.68
N TYR A 431 -10.04 -18.20 7.15
CA TYR A 431 -9.39 -17.42 8.19
C TYR A 431 -10.09 -17.64 9.53
N SER A 432 -9.32 -17.81 10.59
CA SER A 432 -9.85 -17.95 11.95
C SER A 432 -8.89 -17.38 12.99
N THR A 433 -9.38 -17.17 14.21
CA THR A 433 -8.50 -16.86 15.34
C THR A 433 -7.91 -18.13 15.93
N TYR A 434 -6.87 -18.01 16.77
CA TYR A 434 -6.36 -19.15 17.55
C TYR A 434 -7.46 -19.90 18.30
N ASP A 435 -8.37 -19.16 18.96
CA ASP A 435 -9.52 -19.74 19.64
C ASP A 435 -10.45 -20.44 18.65
N GLY A 436 -10.73 -19.83 17.50
CA GLY A 436 -11.55 -20.42 16.44
C GLY A 436 -10.97 -21.75 15.96
N MET A 437 -9.66 -21.79 15.71
CA MET A 437 -8.95 -22.99 15.29
C MET A 437 -8.96 -24.07 16.38
N ALA A 438 -8.72 -23.71 17.64
CA ALA A 438 -8.79 -24.67 18.75
C ALA A 438 -10.18 -25.29 18.90
N ASN A 439 -11.24 -24.48 18.73
CA ASN A 439 -12.62 -24.97 18.70
C ASN A 439 -12.89 -25.88 17.51
N LEU A 440 -12.31 -25.62 16.33
CA LEU A 440 -12.46 -26.46 15.15
C LEU A 440 -11.73 -27.82 15.31
N VAL A 441 -10.50 -27.80 15.84
CA VAL A 441 -9.69 -29.01 16.05
C VAL A 441 -10.35 -29.93 17.08
N LEU A 442 -10.77 -29.37 18.21
CA LEU A 442 -11.29 -30.15 19.33
C LEU A 442 -12.79 -30.40 19.19
N SER A 443 -13.55 -29.48 18.60
CA SER A 443 -14.99 -29.59 18.37
C SER A 443 -15.75 -30.23 19.54
N PRO A 444 -15.70 -29.63 20.75
CA PRO A 444 -16.30 -30.25 21.92
C PRO A 444 -17.82 -30.32 21.80
N GLU A 445 -18.39 -31.46 22.17
CA GLU A 445 -19.84 -31.69 22.18
C GLU A 445 -20.29 -32.23 23.54
N VAL A 446 -21.37 -31.64 24.07
CA VAL A 446 -22.08 -32.11 25.26
C VAL A 446 -23.53 -32.37 24.88
N ASP A 447 -24.02 -33.58 25.13
CA ASP A 447 -25.38 -34.01 24.78
C ASP A 447 -25.76 -33.77 23.30
N GLY A 448 -24.80 -33.93 22.40
CA GLY A 448 -24.97 -33.74 20.96
C GLY A 448 -25.09 -32.29 20.51
N LYS A 449 -24.75 -31.32 21.38
CA LYS A 449 -24.67 -29.90 21.04
C LYS A 449 -23.22 -29.42 21.06
N PRO A 450 -22.77 -28.68 20.03
CA PRO A 450 -21.46 -28.04 20.04
C PRO A 450 -21.35 -27.07 21.21
N VAL A 451 -20.24 -27.15 21.95
CA VAL A 451 -19.93 -26.24 23.07
C VAL A 451 -18.61 -25.55 22.78
N LYS A 452 -18.49 -24.27 23.17
CA LYS A 452 -17.21 -23.56 23.09
C LYS A 452 -16.23 -24.20 24.07
N LEU A 453 -15.02 -24.51 23.60
CA LEU A 453 -13.96 -25.14 24.38
C LEU A 453 -13.70 -24.42 25.71
N ARG A 454 -13.62 -23.08 25.68
CA ARG A 454 -13.37 -22.28 26.88
C ARG A 454 -14.45 -22.45 27.94
N LEU A 455 -15.72 -22.42 27.54
CA LEU A 455 -16.84 -22.63 28.45
C LEU A 455 -16.83 -24.06 29.03
N LEU A 456 -16.48 -25.05 28.21
CA LEU A 456 -16.35 -26.43 28.68
C LEU A 456 -15.22 -26.58 29.71
N VAL A 457 -14.05 -25.97 29.46
CA VAL A 457 -12.92 -26.01 30.40
C VAL A 457 -13.25 -25.26 31.69
N GLU A 458 -13.86 -24.07 31.59
CA GLU A 458 -14.32 -23.30 32.75
C GLU A 458 -15.31 -24.12 33.60
N ASP A 459 -16.29 -24.78 32.96
CA ASP A 459 -17.26 -25.63 33.66
C ASP A 459 -16.59 -26.83 34.34
N LEU A 460 -15.64 -27.50 33.68
CA LEU A 460 -14.87 -28.62 34.27
C LEU A 460 -14.05 -28.19 35.49
N LEU A 461 -13.45 -27.00 35.44
CA LEU A 461 -12.65 -26.47 36.54
C LEU A 461 -13.51 -26.04 37.74
N VAL A 462 -14.67 -25.42 37.48
CA VAL A 462 -15.57 -24.92 38.54
C VAL A 462 -16.41 -26.04 39.16
N SER A 463 -16.93 -26.97 38.35
CA SER A 463 -17.85 -28.01 38.81
C SER A 463 -17.18 -29.22 39.46
N GLY A 464 -15.86 -29.38 39.29
CA GLY A 464 -15.06 -30.47 39.87
C GLY A 464 -15.54 -31.88 39.53
N THR A 465 -16.44 -32.03 38.55
CA THR A 465 -17.11 -33.29 38.20
C THR A 465 -16.97 -33.59 36.72
N ASN A 466 -16.92 -34.89 36.38
CA ASN A 466 -16.91 -35.33 34.99
C ASN A 466 -18.21 -34.92 34.30
N VAL A 467 -18.14 -34.03 33.30
CA VAL A 467 -19.28 -33.66 32.45
C VAL A 467 -19.81 -34.92 31.75
N LYS A 468 -20.98 -35.39 32.19
CA LYS A 468 -21.68 -36.50 31.55
C LYS A 468 -22.10 -36.08 30.14
N GLY A 469 -21.98 -36.99 29.17
CA GLY A 469 -22.35 -36.71 27.78
C GLY A 469 -21.23 -36.09 26.93
N LEU A 470 -20.04 -35.85 27.50
CA LEU A 470 -18.87 -35.42 26.73
C LEU A 470 -18.42 -36.54 25.78
N LYS A 471 -18.51 -36.31 24.47
CA LYS A 471 -17.96 -37.24 23.48
C LYS A 471 -16.48 -36.99 23.24
N LYS A 472 -15.77 -38.02 22.77
CA LYS A 472 -14.40 -37.86 22.28
C LYS A 472 -14.40 -36.82 21.15
N PRO A 473 -13.49 -35.84 21.20
CA PRO A 473 -13.36 -34.83 20.15
C PRO A 473 -13.11 -35.51 18.80
N ALA A 474 -13.92 -35.18 17.79
CA ALA A 474 -13.72 -35.59 16.41
C ALA A 474 -13.29 -34.33 15.64
N SER A 475 -12.07 -34.34 15.12
CA SER A 475 -11.55 -33.17 14.39
C SER A 475 -12.40 -32.92 13.15
N GLN A 476 -12.79 -31.66 12.94
CA GLN A 476 -13.47 -31.23 11.71
C GLN A 476 -12.47 -30.87 10.59
N ILE A 477 -11.18 -31.13 10.79
CA ILE A 477 -10.12 -30.79 9.86
C ILE A 477 -9.89 -31.94 8.88
N GLN A 478 -9.86 -31.63 7.59
CA GLN A 478 -9.60 -32.61 6.54
C GLN A 478 -8.12 -33.03 6.52
N ASP A 479 -7.82 -34.26 6.09
CA ASP A 479 -6.46 -34.81 6.08
C ASP A 479 -5.44 -34.04 5.21
N ASN A 480 -5.92 -33.28 4.22
CA ASN A 480 -5.13 -32.42 3.34
C ASN A 480 -5.08 -30.95 3.82
N SER A 481 -5.45 -30.68 5.07
CA SER A 481 -5.44 -29.32 5.61
C SER A 481 -4.04 -28.88 6.00
N VAL A 482 -3.71 -27.62 5.70
CA VAL A 482 -2.48 -26.93 6.10
C VAL A 482 -2.85 -25.73 6.96
N MET A 483 -2.16 -25.58 8.08
CA MET A 483 -2.34 -24.44 8.98
C MET A 483 -1.20 -23.46 8.79
N LEU A 484 -1.54 -22.21 8.51
CA LEU A 484 -0.62 -21.08 8.43
C LEU A 484 -0.91 -20.15 9.60
N MET A 485 0.08 -19.82 10.42
CA MET A 485 -0.10 -19.01 11.63
C MET A 485 0.63 -17.69 11.50
N ASP A 486 -0.08 -16.59 11.74
CA ASP A 486 0.51 -15.26 11.95
C ASP A 486 0.67 -14.96 13.44
N GLU A 487 1.74 -14.25 13.81
CA GLU A 487 2.02 -13.84 15.20
C GLU A 487 2.12 -15.00 16.20
N VAL A 488 2.88 -16.05 15.84
CA VAL A 488 3.15 -17.20 16.73
C VAL A 488 3.89 -16.76 18.01
N ASP A 489 4.59 -15.64 17.96
CA ASP A 489 5.31 -15.06 19.09
C ASP A 489 4.39 -14.67 20.26
N VAL A 490 3.10 -14.44 20.01
CA VAL A 490 2.10 -14.20 21.05
C VAL A 490 2.03 -15.35 22.05
N PHE A 491 2.19 -16.61 21.59
CA PHE A 491 2.21 -17.77 22.49
C PHE A 491 3.41 -17.78 23.43
N PHE A 492 4.46 -17.01 23.16
CA PHE A 492 5.62 -16.91 24.05
C PHE A 492 5.56 -15.67 24.95
N SER A 493 4.51 -14.87 24.85
CA SER A 493 4.30 -13.72 25.73
C SER A 493 3.80 -14.16 27.10
N ARG A 494 4.23 -13.44 28.15
CA ARG A 494 3.74 -13.68 29.51
C ARG A 494 2.24 -13.40 29.64
N ASP A 495 1.75 -12.41 28.91
CA ASP A 495 0.36 -11.97 28.99
C ASP A 495 -0.61 -13.03 28.44
N TYR A 496 -0.19 -13.84 27.47
CA TYR A 496 -1.05 -14.84 26.85
C TYR A 496 -1.46 -15.97 27.81
N TYR A 497 -0.54 -16.43 28.67
CA TYR A 497 -0.82 -17.45 29.69
C TYR A 497 -1.33 -16.87 31.02
N GLY A 498 -1.46 -15.54 31.11
CA GLY A 498 -1.84 -14.81 32.30
C GLY A 498 -0.64 -14.38 33.14
N ASN A 499 -0.76 -13.22 33.80
CA ASN A 499 0.13 -12.85 34.88
C ASN A 499 -0.05 -13.85 36.02
N GLY A 500 0.94 -14.72 36.19
CA GLY A 500 0.99 -15.71 37.28
C GLY A 500 0.99 -15.08 38.66
#